data_AF-A0A453DRV6-F1
#
_entry.id   AF-A0A453DRV6-F1
#
_cell.length_a   1.000
_cell.length_b   1.000
_cell.length_c   1.000
_cell.angle_alpha   90.00
_cell.angle_beta   90.00
_cell.angle_gamma   90.00
#
_symmetry.space_group_name_H-M   'P 1'
#
loop_
_entity.id
_entity.type
_entity.pdbx_description
1 polymer ?
#
loop_
_entity_poly.entity_id
_entity_poly.type
_entity_poly.pdbx_seq_one_letter_code
_entity_poly.pdbx_strand_id
1 'polypeptide(L)'
;MIRNQPLLWVLSIGFELMELTFRHMLPNFNECWWDSIVLDILICNWFGIWAGMKTVRYFDGRTYEWVGLSRQPNIMSKVKRTLGQFTPAQWDKDEWYPLLGPWRFIQVLSLCVIFMTIELNTFFLKFCLWIPPRNPLIVYRLVLWWLIAIPTIREYNTYLQDRNSVKKVGSFCWLSLAICIIELLICIKFGHGLFPKSMPSWLIIFWTTVATLLTMFLFVWTWKIYRTMIRKRL
;
A
#
# COMPACT_ATOMS: atom_id res chain seq x y z
N MET A 1 1.70 7.54 5.21
CA MET A 1 1.70 7.09 3.79
C MET A 1 3.07 6.47 3.52
N ILE A 2 3.16 5.42 2.69
CA ILE A 2 4.41 4.69 2.43
C ILE A 2 5.43 5.64 1.79
N ARG A 3 6.50 5.97 2.52
CA ARG A 3 7.58 6.88 2.05
C ARG A 3 8.77 6.11 1.50
N ASN A 4 8.52 5.18 0.58
CA ASN A 4 9.56 4.36 -0.04
C ASN A 4 9.29 4.21 -1.54
N GLN A 5 10.14 4.82 -2.36
CA GLN A 5 9.97 4.86 -3.81
C GLN A 5 9.93 3.47 -4.45
N PRO A 6 10.85 2.54 -4.16
CA PRO A 6 10.73 1.15 -4.65
C PRO A 6 9.39 0.48 -4.29
N LEU A 7 8.92 0.65 -3.06
CA LEU A 7 7.67 0.04 -2.61
C LEU A 7 6.45 0.63 -3.32
N LEU A 8 6.44 1.95 -3.56
CA LEU A 8 5.39 2.63 -4.32
C LEU A 8 5.37 2.16 -5.79
N TRP A 9 6.53 1.92 -6.38
CA TRP A 9 6.64 1.35 -7.71
C TRP A 9 6.11 -0.09 -7.77
N VAL A 10 6.39 -0.90 -6.75
CA VAL A 10 5.81 -2.25 -6.63
C VAL A 10 4.28 -2.19 -6.54
N LEU A 11 3.73 -1.24 -5.78
CA LEU A 11 2.28 -1.06 -5.69
C LEU A 11 1.66 -0.59 -7.02
N SER A 12 2.32 0.36 -7.71
CA SER A 12 1.89 0.85 -9.02
C SER A 12 1.85 -0.26 -10.07
N ILE A 13 2.97 -0.96 -10.27
CA ILE A 13 3.05 -2.09 -11.22
C ILE A 13 2.14 -3.23 -10.78
N GLY A 14 2.06 -3.48 -9.48
CA GLY A 14 1.21 -4.52 -8.90
C GLY A 14 -0.25 -4.28 -9.22
N PHE A 15 -0.72 -3.04 -9.13
CA PHE A 15 -2.11 -2.70 -9.45
C PHE A 15 -2.43 -2.95 -10.93
N GLU A 16 -1.59 -2.52 -11.87
CA GLU A 16 -1.75 -2.84 -13.30
C GLU A 16 -1.79 -4.36 -13.57
N LEU A 17 -0.96 -5.12 -12.86
CA LEU A 17 -0.96 -6.58 -12.96
C LEU A 17 -2.27 -7.19 -12.44
N MET A 18 -2.87 -6.59 -11.40
CA MET A 18 -4.18 -7.00 -10.91
C MET A 18 -5.30 -6.66 -11.89
N GLU A 19 -5.25 -5.50 -12.54
CA GLU A 19 -6.22 -5.16 -13.61
C GLU A 19 -6.13 -6.16 -14.77
N LEU A 20 -4.92 -6.46 -15.24
CA LEU A 20 -4.68 -7.50 -16.25
C LEU A 20 -5.21 -8.86 -15.81
N THR A 21 -5.06 -9.20 -14.53
CA THR A 21 -5.56 -10.46 -13.96
C THR A 21 -7.08 -10.51 -13.97
N PHE A 22 -7.75 -9.41 -13.59
CA PHE A 22 -9.20 -9.37 -13.40
C PHE A 22 -10.01 -8.81 -14.57
N ARG A 23 -9.38 -8.42 -15.70
CA ARG A 23 -10.08 -7.97 -16.92
C ARG A 23 -11.11 -8.94 -17.49
N HIS A 24 -10.97 -10.23 -17.19
CA HIS A 24 -11.94 -11.24 -17.62
C HIS A 24 -13.23 -11.22 -16.78
N MET A 25 -13.16 -10.70 -15.55
CA MET A 25 -14.28 -10.55 -14.62
C MET A 25 -14.94 -9.18 -14.72
N LEU A 26 -14.13 -8.12 -14.81
CA LEU A 26 -14.60 -6.74 -14.82
C LEU A 26 -14.29 -6.06 -16.16
N PRO A 27 -15.31 -5.57 -16.90
CA PRO A 27 -15.09 -4.90 -18.18
C PRO A 27 -14.36 -3.57 -18.05
N ASN A 28 -14.41 -2.94 -16.86
CA ASN A 28 -13.69 -1.70 -16.58
C ASN A 28 -12.17 -1.85 -16.72
N PHE A 29 -11.61 -3.03 -16.47
CA PHE A 29 -10.17 -3.30 -16.55
C PHE A 29 -9.70 -3.72 -17.95
N ASN A 30 -10.58 -3.62 -18.96
CA ASN A 30 -10.23 -4.00 -20.33
C ASN A 30 -9.71 -2.78 -21.10
N GLU A 31 -8.59 -2.25 -20.62
CA GLU A 31 -7.92 -1.08 -21.17
C GLU A 31 -6.85 -1.47 -22.20
N CYS A 32 -6.32 -0.48 -22.92
CA CYS A 32 -5.28 -0.72 -23.90
C CYS A 32 -3.95 -1.04 -23.20
N TRP A 33 -3.22 -2.04 -23.69
CA TRP A 33 -1.94 -2.45 -23.10
C TRP A 33 -0.92 -1.31 -23.00
N TRP A 34 -0.96 -0.36 -23.94
CA TRP A 34 -0.04 0.77 -23.96
C TRP A 34 -0.43 1.85 -22.94
N ASP A 35 -1.71 1.94 -22.57
CA ASP A 35 -2.22 2.90 -21.59
C ASP A 35 -1.67 2.54 -20.20
N SER A 36 -1.90 1.29 -19.78
CA SER A 36 -1.39 0.72 -18.52
C SER A 36 0.14 0.84 -18.38
N ILE A 37 0.90 0.69 -19.47
CA ILE A 37 2.38 0.75 -19.41
C ILE A 37 2.89 2.19 -19.51
N VAL A 38 2.46 2.93 -20.51
CA VAL A 38 3.06 4.22 -20.84
C VAL A 38 2.41 5.33 -20.02
N LEU A 39 1.08 5.37 -19.99
CA LEU A 39 0.36 6.43 -19.33
C LEU A 39 0.34 6.21 -17.82
N ASP A 40 -0.05 5.03 -17.35
CA ASP A 40 -0.21 4.79 -15.92
C ASP A 40 1.12 4.58 -15.21
N ILE A 41 1.90 3.55 -15.59
CA ILE A 41 3.17 3.26 -14.93
C ILE A 41 4.22 4.35 -15.16
N LEU A 42 4.51 4.70 -16.41
CA LEU A 42 5.67 5.55 -16.74
C LEU A 42 5.41 7.05 -16.58
N ILE A 43 4.18 7.53 -16.77
CA ILE A 43 3.88 8.96 -16.71
C ILE A 43 3.18 9.30 -15.39
N CYS A 44 1.94 8.85 -15.19
CA CYS A 44 1.09 9.26 -14.08
C CYS A 44 1.64 8.81 -12.73
N ASN A 45 1.91 7.52 -12.58
CA ASN A 45 2.41 6.94 -11.32
C ASN A 45 3.84 7.39 -11.04
N TRP A 46 4.73 7.40 -12.06
CA TRP A 46 6.07 7.93 -11.89
C TRP A 46 6.06 9.39 -11.44
N PHE A 47 5.29 10.25 -12.10
CA PHE A 47 5.19 11.66 -11.76
C PHE A 47 4.60 11.85 -10.36
N GLY A 48 3.55 11.12 -10.01
CA GLY A 48 2.95 11.15 -8.67
C GLY A 48 3.92 10.72 -7.58
N ILE A 49 4.66 9.63 -7.79
CA ILE A 49 5.71 9.16 -6.87
C ILE A 49 6.82 10.21 -6.76
N TRP A 50 7.30 10.75 -7.88
CA TRP A 50 8.35 11.78 -7.91
C TRP A 50 7.91 13.04 -7.16
N ALA A 51 6.73 13.58 -7.46
CA ALA A 51 6.17 14.77 -6.83
C ALA A 51 5.92 14.55 -5.34
N GLY A 52 5.38 13.39 -4.95
CA GLY A 52 5.16 13.00 -3.57
C GLY A 52 6.48 12.94 -2.79
N MET A 53 7.50 12.26 -3.34
CA MET A 53 8.82 12.17 -2.71
C MET A 53 9.52 13.53 -2.61
N LYS A 54 9.36 14.40 -3.61
CA LYS A 54 9.89 15.77 -3.57
C LYS A 54 9.20 16.61 -2.50
N THR A 55 7.88 16.47 -2.35
CA THR A 55 7.09 17.14 -1.31
C THR A 55 7.53 16.71 0.08
N VAL A 56 7.70 15.40 0.31
CA VAL A 56 8.20 14.88 1.59
C VAL A 56 9.58 15.45 1.91
N ARG A 57 10.52 15.47 0.95
CA ARG A 57 11.86 16.07 1.15
C ARG A 57 11.81 17.57 1.44
N TYR A 58 10.86 18.29 0.85
CA TYR A 58 10.68 19.72 1.11
C TYR A 58 10.29 19.99 2.57
N PHE A 59 9.44 19.14 3.15
CA PHE A 59 9.02 19.25 4.55
C PHE A 59 10.02 18.66 5.56
N ASP A 60 10.75 17.59 5.20
CA ASP A 60 11.78 16.94 6.04
C ASP A 60 12.94 17.89 6.41
N GLY A 61 13.19 18.92 5.59
CA GLY A 61 14.26 19.91 5.81
C GLY A 61 13.90 21.12 6.69
N ARG A 62 12.70 21.18 7.28
CA ARG A 62 12.25 22.33 8.09
C ARG A 62 12.24 21.97 9.58
N THR A 63 13.19 22.51 10.35
CA THR A 63 13.10 22.52 11.82
C THR A 63 12.18 23.65 12.26
N TYR A 64 11.21 23.36 13.13
CA TYR A 64 10.28 24.34 13.67
C TYR A 64 10.71 24.78 15.07
N GLU A 65 11.00 26.08 15.25
CA GLU A 65 11.21 26.65 16.58
C GLU A 65 9.87 26.91 17.28
N TRP A 66 9.64 26.22 18.39
CA TRP A 66 8.45 26.37 19.24
C TRP A 66 8.58 27.57 20.18
N VAL A 67 8.59 28.80 19.64
CA VAL A 67 8.44 30.04 20.45
C VAL A 67 6.97 30.34 20.75
N GLY A 68 6.62 31.14 21.74
CA GLY A 68 5.21 31.49 22.06
C GLY A 68 4.51 32.38 21.00
N LEU A 69 3.19 32.25 20.83
CA LEU A 69 2.36 33.04 19.90
C LEU A 69 2.43 34.56 20.14
N SER A 70 2.72 34.99 21.37
CA SER A 70 2.79 36.42 21.71
C SER A 70 4.05 37.12 21.19
N ARG A 71 5.09 36.37 20.80
CA ARG A 71 6.35 36.93 20.31
C ARG A 71 6.35 37.24 18.80
N GLN A 72 5.24 36.99 18.10
CA GLN A 72 5.17 37.16 16.65
C GLN A 72 4.43 38.46 16.26
N PRO A 73 5.11 39.41 15.58
CA PRO A 73 4.56 40.75 15.34
C PRO A 73 3.49 40.80 14.25
N ASN A 74 3.52 39.90 13.26
CA ASN A 74 2.66 39.98 12.07
C ASN A 74 1.54 38.92 12.04
N ILE A 75 0.33 39.33 11.62
CA ILE A 75 -0.85 38.45 11.46
C ILE A 75 -0.58 37.33 10.43
N MET A 76 0.12 37.64 9.32
CA MET A 76 0.52 36.64 8.32
C MET A 76 1.42 35.55 8.93
N SER A 77 2.30 35.93 9.86
CA SER A 77 3.17 34.99 10.57
C SER A 77 2.40 34.12 11.57
N LYS A 78 1.30 34.63 12.15
CA LYS A 78 0.39 33.84 12.99
C LYS A 78 -0.37 32.81 12.17
N VAL A 79 -0.95 33.21 11.03
CA VAL A 79 -1.69 32.28 10.12
C VAL A 79 -0.75 31.20 9.56
N LYS A 80 0.42 31.59 9.05
CA LYS A 80 1.44 30.65 8.56
C LYS A 80 1.85 29.63 9.62
N ARG A 81 1.92 30.05 10.88
CA ARG A 81 2.24 29.17 12.01
C ARG A 81 1.07 28.26 12.40
N THR A 82 -0.16 28.76 12.44
CA THR A 82 -1.34 27.92 12.69
C THR A 82 -1.45 26.82 11.64
N LEU A 83 -1.18 27.14 10.38
CA LEU A 83 -1.09 26.14 9.31
C LEU A 83 0.10 25.18 9.51
N GLY A 84 1.24 25.67 10.00
CA GLY A 84 2.40 24.86 10.37
C GLY A 84 2.17 23.90 11.53
N GLN A 85 1.23 24.18 12.46
CA GLN A 85 0.88 23.26 13.55
C GLN A 85 0.18 21.98 13.07
N PHE A 86 -0.43 22.03 11.88
CA PHE A 86 -0.97 20.83 11.23
C PHE A 86 0.11 20.00 10.53
N THR A 87 1.37 20.45 10.53
CA THR A 87 2.52 19.68 10.05
C THR A 87 3.28 19.06 11.23
N PRO A 88 3.65 17.76 11.18
CA PRO A 88 4.36 17.11 12.28
C PRO A 88 5.72 17.75 12.57
N ALA A 89 6.11 17.72 13.84
CA ALA A 89 7.37 18.32 14.32
C ALA A 89 8.62 17.65 13.75
N GLN A 90 8.53 16.36 13.40
CA GLN A 90 9.58 15.59 12.77
C GLN A 90 8.96 14.66 11.71
N TRP A 91 9.58 14.63 10.53
CA TRP A 91 9.21 13.71 9.45
C TRP A 91 10.02 12.41 9.59
N ASP A 92 9.59 11.50 10.46
CA ASP A 92 10.29 10.20 10.65
C ASP A 92 10.36 9.43 9.34
N LYS A 93 11.52 8.90 8.95
CA LYS A 93 11.67 8.13 7.71
C LYS A 93 11.14 6.71 7.88
N ASP A 94 10.22 6.29 7.00
CA ASP A 94 9.70 4.91 7.02
C ASP A 94 10.74 3.96 6.42
N GLU A 95 11.44 3.21 7.27
CA GLU A 95 12.47 2.27 6.85
C GLU A 95 11.90 0.86 6.65
N TRP A 96 11.60 0.49 5.40
CA TRP A 96 10.94 -0.80 5.10
C TRP A 96 11.93 -1.96 4.95
N TYR A 97 13.07 -1.74 4.28
CA TYR A 97 14.14 -2.71 4.02
C TYR A 97 13.68 -4.19 3.88
N PRO A 98 12.95 -4.53 2.80
CA PRO A 98 12.35 -5.86 2.63
C PRO A 98 13.41 -6.97 2.52
N LEU A 99 14.62 -6.66 2.07
CA LEU A 99 15.69 -7.63 1.82
C LEU A 99 16.58 -7.94 3.05
N LEU A 100 16.26 -7.42 4.25
CA LEU A 100 17.05 -7.72 5.47
C LEU A 100 16.87 -9.15 5.98
N GLY A 101 15.76 -9.79 5.68
CA GLY A 101 15.51 -11.17 6.08
C GLY A 101 14.21 -11.73 5.51
N PRO A 102 14.09 -13.06 5.40
CA PRO A 102 12.94 -13.70 4.75
C PRO A 102 11.62 -13.38 5.45
N TRP A 103 11.61 -13.29 6.78
CA TRP A 103 10.40 -12.93 7.52
C TRP A 103 9.96 -11.48 7.25
N ARG A 104 10.91 -10.54 7.25
CA ARG A 104 10.63 -9.13 6.96
C ARG A 104 10.13 -8.95 5.51
N PHE A 105 10.68 -9.72 4.58
CA PHE A 105 10.20 -9.75 3.20
C PHE A 105 8.72 -10.16 3.13
N ILE A 106 8.34 -11.26 3.79
CA ILE A 106 6.94 -11.73 3.81
C ILE A 106 6.01 -10.68 4.44
N GLN A 107 6.44 -10.01 5.50
CA GLN A 107 5.67 -8.95 6.13
C GLN A 107 5.46 -7.73 5.21
N VAL A 108 6.50 -7.26 4.52
CA VAL A 108 6.36 -6.16 3.56
C VAL A 108 5.52 -6.58 2.35
N LEU A 109 5.67 -7.82 1.89
CA LEU A 109 4.86 -8.37 0.80
C LEU A 109 3.38 -8.47 1.19
N SER A 110 3.07 -8.90 2.41
CA SER A 110 1.67 -9.01 2.87
C SER A 110 1.00 -7.64 2.96
N LEU A 111 1.74 -6.59 3.36
CA LEU A 111 1.24 -5.21 3.28
C LEU A 111 0.86 -4.83 1.84
N CYS A 112 1.68 -5.19 0.85
CA CYS A 112 1.39 -4.90 -0.56
C CYS A 112 0.14 -5.62 -1.02
N VAL A 113 0.00 -6.91 -0.67
CA VAL A 113 -1.18 -7.71 -1.03
C VAL A 113 -2.46 -7.15 -0.41
N ILE A 114 -2.42 -6.76 0.88
CA ILE A 114 -3.57 -6.14 1.54
C ILE A 114 -3.93 -4.81 0.88
N PHE A 115 -2.94 -3.97 0.56
CA PHE A 115 -3.16 -2.70 -0.14
C PHE A 115 -3.84 -2.91 -1.50
N MET A 116 -3.32 -3.82 -2.32
CA MET A 116 -3.92 -4.15 -3.62
C MET A 116 -5.34 -4.72 -3.46
N THR A 117 -5.60 -5.50 -2.41
CA THR A 117 -6.95 -6.03 -2.13
C THR A 117 -7.94 -4.92 -1.80
N ILE A 118 -7.53 -3.92 -1.01
CA ILE A 118 -8.37 -2.76 -0.66
C ILE A 118 -8.75 -1.97 -1.92
N GLU A 119 -7.77 -1.74 -2.80
CA GLU A 119 -7.98 -1.04 -4.07
C GLU A 119 -8.91 -1.82 -4.98
N LEU A 120 -8.68 -3.12 -5.16
CA LEU A 120 -9.55 -4.01 -5.96
C LEU A 120 -10.97 -4.08 -5.41
N ASN A 121 -11.13 -4.17 -4.09
CA ASN A 121 -12.44 -4.17 -3.44
C ASN A 121 -13.25 -2.93 -3.82
N THR A 122 -12.63 -1.78 -4.10
CA THR A 122 -13.33 -0.59 -4.61
C THR A 122 -14.12 -0.90 -5.88
N PHE A 123 -13.49 -1.57 -6.83
CA PHE A 123 -14.07 -1.88 -8.14
C PHE A 123 -15.06 -3.03 -8.04
N PHE A 124 -14.71 -4.08 -7.28
CA PHE A 124 -15.58 -5.24 -7.09
C PHE A 124 -16.85 -4.90 -6.31
N LEU A 125 -16.76 -4.14 -5.20
CA LEU A 125 -17.95 -3.72 -4.45
C LEU A 125 -18.90 -2.90 -5.30
N LYS A 126 -18.36 -1.93 -6.04
CA LYS A 126 -19.15 -1.12 -6.97
C LYS A 126 -19.88 -1.99 -7.99
N PHE A 127 -19.20 -2.98 -8.56
CA PHE A 127 -19.78 -3.88 -9.56
C PHE A 127 -20.81 -4.83 -8.94
N CYS A 128 -20.46 -5.56 -7.87
CA CYS A 128 -21.34 -6.53 -7.22
C CYS A 128 -22.60 -5.89 -6.62
N LEU A 129 -22.50 -4.66 -6.10
CA LEU A 129 -23.62 -3.92 -5.52
C LEU A 129 -24.33 -3.00 -6.52
N TRP A 130 -23.97 -3.05 -7.81
CA TRP A 130 -24.59 -2.24 -8.87
C TRP A 130 -24.57 -0.73 -8.58
N ILE A 131 -23.51 -0.23 -7.95
CA ILE A 131 -23.36 1.18 -7.60
C ILE A 131 -22.90 1.96 -8.84
N PRO A 132 -23.63 3.02 -9.26
CA PRO A 132 -23.21 3.79 -10.42
C PRO A 132 -21.91 4.57 -10.14
N PRO A 133 -21.04 4.78 -11.15
CA PRO A 133 -19.75 5.47 -10.97
C PRO A 133 -19.86 6.88 -10.39
N ARG A 134 -20.97 7.57 -10.64
CA ARG A 134 -21.23 8.94 -10.17
C ARG A 134 -21.70 9.02 -8.72
N ASN A 135 -21.90 7.88 -8.05
CA ASN A 135 -22.38 7.85 -6.69
C ASN A 135 -21.29 8.33 -5.72
N PRO A 136 -21.57 9.32 -4.85
CA PRO A 136 -20.60 9.83 -3.89
C PRO A 136 -20.12 8.80 -2.86
N LEU A 137 -20.84 7.68 -2.67
CA LEU A 137 -20.43 6.60 -1.76
C LEU A 137 -19.03 6.06 -2.06
N ILE A 138 -18.66 5.97 -3.33
CA ILE A 138 -17.32 5.52 -3.73
C ILE A 138 -16.27 6.54 -3.25
N VAL A 139 -16.56 7.83 -3.43
CA VAL A 139 -15.68 8.92 -2.99
C VAL A 139 -15.55 8.93 -1.46
N TYR A 140 -16.66 8.81 -0.73
CA TYR A 140 -16.63 8.73 0.73
C TYR A 140 -15.80 7.54 1.23
N ARG A 141 -15.94 6.37 0.60
CA ARG A 141 -15.13 5.20 0.91
C ARG A 141 -13.64 5.48 0.68
N LEU A 142 -13.27 6.07 -0.45
CA LEU A 142 -11.88 6.40 -0.76
C LEU A 142 -11.29 7.40 0.26
N VAL A 143 -12.06 8.41 0.66
CA VAL A 143 -11.65 9.37 1.69
C VAL A 143 -11.47 8.68 3.05
N LEU A 144 -12.39 7.79 3.44
CA LEU A 144 -12.26 7.02 4.70
C LEU A 144 -11.02 6.12 4.68
N TRP A 145 -10.79 5.40 3.59
CA TRP A 145 -9.59 4.57 3.43
C TRP A 145 -8.31 5.41 3.45
N TRP A 146 -8.31 6.58 2.81
CA TRP A 146 -7.18 7.51 2.85
C TRP A 146 -6.88 7.98 4.28
N LEU A 147 -7.90 8.34 5.07
CA LEU A 147 -7.75 8.74 6.47
C LEU A 147 -7.23 7.60 7.36
N ILE A 148 -7.74 6.37 7.19
CA ILE A 148 -7.34 5.20 7.99
C ILE A 148 -5.95 4.69 7.58
N ALA A 149 -5.58 4.80 6.31
CA ALA A 149 -4.30 4.31 5.79
C ALA A 149 -3.10 5.04 6.42
N ILE A 150 -3.24 6.34 6.72
CA ILE A 150 -2.16 7.14 7.32
C ILE A 150 -1.67 6.56 8.67
N PRO A 151 -2.54 6.43 9.71
CA PRO A 151 -2.15 5.83 10.98
C PRO A 151 -1.84 4.34 10.84
N THR A 152 -2.57 3.60 10.00
CA THR A 152 -2.34 2.16 9.78
C THR A 152 -0.92 1.87 9.28
N ILE A 153 -0.47 2.58 8.23
CA ILE A 153 0.88 2.39 7.68
C ILE A 153 1.94 2.74 8.72
N ARG A 154 1.71 3.77 9.54
CA ARG A 154 2.65 4.16 10.60
C ARG A 154 2.74 3.10 11.70
N GLU A 155 1.59 2.64 12.21
CA GLU A 155 1.55 1.57 13.20
C GLU A 155 2.21 0.29 12.69
N TYR A 156 1.95 -0.08 11.43
CA TYR A 156 2.55 -1.26 10.82
C TYR A 156 4.06 -1.09 10.66
N ASN A 157 4.53 0.07 10.21
CA ASN A 157 5.96 0.32 10.08
C ASN A 157 6.67 0.27 11.44
N THR A 158 6.10 0.87 12.49
CA THR A 158 6.61 0.77 13.86
C THR A 158 6.66 -0.69 14.33
N TYR A 159 5.62 -1.48 14.06
CA TYR A 159 5.58 -2.91 14.39
C TYR A 159 6.72 -3.70 13.70
N LEU A 160 7.06 -3.37 12.46
CA LEU A 160 8.18 -3.99 11.74
C LEU A 160 9.55 -3.60 12.31
N GLN A 161 9.68 -2.36 12.76
CA GLN A 161 10.93 -1.84 13.34
C GLN A 161 11.14 -2.26 14.79
N ASP A 162 10.07 -2.57 15.52
CA ASP A 162 10.15 -2.94 16.93
C ASP A 162 10.95 -4.24 17.12
N ARG A 163 11.97 -4.16 17.98
CA ARG A 163 12.86 -5.27 18.37
C ARG A 163 12.41 -5.96 19.65
N ASN A 164 11.34 -5.48 20.29
CA ASN A 164 10.82 -6.07 21.51
C ASN A 164 10.29 -7.49 21.29
N SER A 165 10.35 -8.30 22.35
CA SER A 165 9.92 -9.71 22.36
C SER A 165 8.39 -9.86 22.29
N VAL A 166 7.63 -8.89 22.82
CA VAL A 166 6.17 -8.86 22.76
C VAL A 166 5.72 -7.83 21.73
N LYS A 167 5.53 -8.28 20.49
CA LYS A 167 5.08 -7.42 19.40
C LYS A 167 3.56 -7.34 19.38
N LYS A 168 3.00 -6.13 19.48
CA LYS A 168 1.56 -5.89 19.31
C LYS A 168 1.32 -5.10 18.03
N VAL A 169 0.45 -5.62 17.18
CA VAL A 169 -0.06 -4.90 16.01
C VAL A 169 -1.05 -3.85 16.50
N GLY A 170 -0.91 -2.62 16.00
CA GLY A 170 -1.74 -1.49 16.43
C GLY A 170 -3.22 -1.63 16.06
N SER A 171 -4.07 -0.85 16.73
CA SER A 171 -5.53 -0.96 16.60
C SER A 171 -6.02 -0.58 15.20
N PHE A 172 -5.40 0.41 14.54
CA PHE A 172 -5.78 0.80 13.18
C PHE A 172 -5.42 -0.27 12.17
N CYS A 173 -4.31 -0.98 12.36
CA CYS A 173 -3.96 -2.15 11.55
C CYS A 173 -5.02 -3.25 11.64
N TRP A 174 -5.48 -3.59 12.86
CA TRP A 174 -6.54 -4.58 13.04
C TRP A 174 -7.88 -4.14 12.45
N LEU A 175 -8.25 -2.87 12.66
CA LEU A 175 -9.47 -2.30 12.10
C LEU A 175 -9.44 -2.33 10.57
N SER A 176 -8.35 -1.86 9.96
CA SER A 176 -8.13 -1.88 8.52
C SER A 176 -8.22 -3.30 7.94
N LEU A 177 -7.57 -4.27 8.60
CA LEU A 177 -7.63 -5.68 8.20
C LEU A 177 -9.07 -6.22 8.28
N ALA A 178 -9.79 -5.93 9.35
CA ALA A 178 -11.17 -6.36 9.52
C ALA A 178 -12.10 -5.77 8.44
N ILE A 179 -11.96 -4.47 8.13
CA ILE A 179 -12.73 -3.82 7.06
C ILE A 179 -12.40 -4.49 5.71
N CYS A 180 -11.12 -4.68 5.39
CA CYS A 180 -10.69 -5.32 4.15
C CYS A 180 -11.28 -6.73 4.00
N ILE A 181 -11.27 -7.53 5.06
CA ILE A 181 -11.86 -8.88 5.08
C ILE A 181 -13.38 -8.81 4.86
N ILE A 182 -14.08 -7.92 5.56
CA ILE A 182 -15.54 -7.78 5.42
C ILE A 182 -15.90 -7.38 3.99
N GLU A 183 -15.21 -6.40 3.42
CA GLU A 183 -15.40 -5.96 2.04
C GLU A 183 -15.17 -7.12 1.06
N LEU A 184 -14.10 -7.89 1.24
CA LEU A 184 -13.81 -9.06 0.41
C LEU A 184 -14.91 -10.12 0.51
N LEU A 185 -15.42 -10.39 1.72
CA LEU A 185 -16.51 -11.35 1.94
C LEU A 185 -17.81 -10.89 1.29
N ILE A 186 -18.09 -9.58 1.29
CA ILE A 186 -19.23 -9.00 0.56
C ILE A 186 -19.05 -9.23 -0.95
N CYS A 187 -17.86 -8.94 -1.49
CA CYS A 187 -17.55 -9.20 -2.90
C CYS A 187 -17.75 -10.66 -3.30
N ILE A 188 -17.29 -11.61 -2.47
CA ILE A 188 -17.44 -13.05 -2.73
C ILE A 188 -18.92 -13.46 -2.66
N LYS A 189 -19.63 -13.03 -1.61
CA LYS A 189 -21.03 -13.41 -1.37
C LYS A 189 -21.95 -12.88 -2.46
N PHE A 190 -21.83 -11.60 -2.82
CA PHE A 190 -22.68 -10.96 -3.82
C PHE A 190 -22.14 -11.11 -5.26
N GLY A 191 -20.89 -11.54 -5.42
CA GLY A 191 -20.28 -11.82 -6.71
C GLY A 191 -20.70 -13.16 -7.34
N HIS A 192 -21.37 -14.03 -6.57
CA HIS A 192 -21.75 -15.35 -7.02
C HIS A 192 -22.71 -15.27 -8.22
N GLY A 193 -22.32 -15.87 -9.35
CA GLY A 193 -23.11 -15.87 -10.59
C GLY A 193 -22.97 -14.61 -11.47
N LEU A 194 -22.23 -13.58 -11.03
CA LEU A 194 -21.98 -12.37 -11.84
C LEU A 194 -20.82 -12.53 -12.83
N PHE A 195 -19.95 -13.53 -12.64
CA PHE A 195 -18.74 -13.73 -13.44
C PHE A 195 -18.81 -15.04 -14.24
N PRO A 196 -19.40 -15.01 -15.45
CA PRO A 196 -19.58 -16.23 -16.25
C PRO A 196 -18.28 -16.74 -16.90
N LYS A 197 -17.30 -15.85 -17.08
CA LYS A 197 -16.00 -16.21 -17.70
C LYS A 197 -15.08 -16.77 -16.63
N SER A 198 -14.67 -18.02 -16.79
CA SER A 198 -13.62 -18.62 -15.97
C SER A 198 -12.27 -17.93 -16.20
N MET A 199 -11.37 -18.04 -15.21
CA MET A 199 -10.02 -17.51 -15.31
C MET A 199 -9.26 -18.17 -16.47
N PRO A 200 -8.71 -17.40 -17.43
CA PRO A 200 -7.92 -17.92 -18.53
C PRO A 200 -6.74 -18.78 -18.05
N SER A 201 -6.48 -19.91 -18.72
CA SER A 201 -5.44 -20.85 -18.31
C SER A 201 -4.04 -20.23 -18.27
N TRP A 202 -3.73 -19.29 -19.16
CA TRP A 202 -2.44 -18.59 -19.16
C TRP A 202 -2.23 -17.76 -17.88
N LEU A 203 -3.28 -17.15 -17.32
CA LEU A 203 -3.22 -16.42 -16.06
C LEU A 203 -2.99 -17.37 -14.88
N ILE A 204 -3.65 -18.54 -14.89
CA ILE A 204 -3.46 -19.57 -13.87
C ILE A 204 -2.00 -20.04 -13.90
N ILE A 205 -1.46 -20.35 -15.08
CA ILE A 205 -0.06 -20.76 -15.24
C ILE A 205 0.87 -19.64 -14.75
N PHE A 206 0.63 -18.40 -15.15
CA PHE A 206 1.42 -17.24 -14.73
C PHE A 206 1.48 -17.12 -13.20
N TRP A 207 0.34 -17.04 -12.51
CA TRP A 207 0.33 -16.90 -11.05
C TRP A 207 0.88 -18.14 -10.32
N THR A 208 0.66 -19.34 -10.87
CA THR A 208 1.25 -20.56 -10.32
C THR A 208 2.78 -20.54 -10.45
N THR A 209 3.32 -20.08 -11.59
CA THR A 209 4.77 -19.94 -11.78
C THR A 209 5.38 -18.87 -10.87
N VAL A 210 4.70 -17.74 -10.67
CA VAL A 210 5.13 -16.70 -9.74
C VAL A 210 5.17 -17.22 -8.31
N ALA A 211 4.12 -17.94 -7.87
CA ALA A 211 4.06 -18.53 -6.53
C ALA A 211 5.14 -19.59 -6.30
N THR A 212 5.41 -20.45 -7.28
CA THR A 212 6.48 -21.47 -7.16
C THR A 212 7.86 -20.84 -7.14
N LEU A 213 8.13 -19.85 -7.98
CA LEU A 213 9.41 -19.12 -7.98
C LEU A 213 9.62 -18.37 -6.65
N LEU A 214 8.59 -17.71 -6.13
CA LEU A 214 8.66 -16.98 -4.87
C LEU A 214 8.93 -17.90 -3.68
N THR A 215 8.24 -19.05 -3.61
CA THR A 215 8.44 -20.04 -2.55
C THR A 215 9.82 -20.67 -2.63
N MET A 216 10.30 -21.02 -3.83
CA MET A 216 11.68 -21.49 -4.04
C MET A 216 12.71 -20.45 -3.62
N PHE A 217 12.53 -19.18 -4.00
CA PHE A 217 13.41 -18.08 -3.59
C PHE A 217 13.49 -17.95 -2.06
N LEU A 218 12.35 -17.94 -1.37
CA LEU A 218 12.29 -17.84 0.10
C LEU A 218 12.92 -19.06 0.77
N PHE A 219 12.71 -20.26 0.23
CA PHE A 219 13.32 -21.47 0.73
C PHE A 219 14.83 -21.44 0.60
N VAL A 220 15.36 -21.12 -0.59
CA VAL A 220 16.81 -21.01 -0.84
C VAL A 220 17.45 -19.95 0.05
N TRP A 221 16.80 -18.80 0.22
CA TRP A 221 17.31 -17.74 1.06
C TRP A 221 17.36 -18.15 2.54
N THR A 222 16.26 -18.73 3.05
CA THR A 222 16.20 -19.24 4.43
C THR A 222 17.25 -20.32 4.66
N TRP A 223 17.43 -21.22 3.69
CA TRP A 223 18.46 -22.26 3.71
C TRP A 223 19.88 -21.70 3.75
N LYS A 224 20.18 -20.67 2.95
CA LYS A 224 21.49 -19.99 2.97
C LYS A 224 21.78 -19.35 4.33
N ILE A 225 20.79 -18.70 4.95
CA ILE A 225 20.93 -18.12 6.29
C ILE A 225 21.20 -19.23 7.31
N TYR A 226 20.41 -20.31 7.28
CA TYR A 226 20.57 -21.45 8.17
C TYR A 226 21.97 -22.08 8.07
N ARG A 227 22.47 -22.34 6.85
CA ARG A 227 23.84 -22.86 6.63
C ARG A 227 24.92 -21.93 7.16
N THR A 228 24.76 -20.62 6.98
CA THR A 228 25.73 -19.62 7.47
C THR A 228 25.75 -19.59 9.00
N MET A 229 24.59 -19.73 9.65
CA MET A 229 24.48 -19.80 11.11
C MET A 229 25.13 -21.06 11.68
N ILE A 230 24.97 -22.22 11.03
CA ILE A 230 25.65 -23.46 11.44
C ILE A 230 27.17 -23.32 11.33
N ARG A 231 27.67 -22.79 10.20
CA ARG A 231 29.12 -22.61 10.00
C ARG A 231 29.78 -21.66 11.00
N LYS A 232 29.03 -20.71 11.56
CA LYS A 232 29.55 -19.79 12.61
C LYS A 232 29.51 -20.40 14.01
N ARG A 233 28.81 -21.52 14.22
CA ARG A 233 28.74 -22.24 15.50
C ARG A 233 29.76 -23.37 15.62
N LEU A 234 30.33 -23.82 14.50
CA LEU A 234 31.48 -24.71 14.42
C LEU A 234 32.76 -23.88 14.46
#